data_AF-A0A8J0TKI6-F1
#
_entry.id   AF-A0A8J0TKI6-F1
#
_cell.length_a   1.000
_cell.length_b   1.000
_cell.length_c   1.000
_cell.angle_alpha   90.00
_cell.angle_beta   90.00
_cell.angle_gamma   90.00
#
_symmetry.space_group_name_H-M   'P 1'
#
loop_
_entity.id
_entity.type
_entity.pdbx_description
1 polymer ?
#
loop_
_entity_poly.entity_id
_entity_poly.type
_entity_poly.pdbx_seq_one_letter_code
_entity_poly.pdbx_strand_id
1 'polypeptide(L)'
;MRLNLGEEVPVVIHGDNIISDYNQIIDYIEDNFVGELIPKLIPETGTILHSRVLQYRDILEKLPMDAYTHGCILHPELTTDSMIPKYATAEIRRHLVNASTELTKLDHEEPQLTEPYLSKQKKLMAKILEHDNVNYLMKILIQLSMVLDQIEAELEKRKLEYEGQKCELWLCGHVFTLADILLGATLHRLKFLGLSKKYWEDGSRPNLQSFFERIQKRYAFRKVLGDIHSTLLSAVLPNAFRLVKRKPPSFFGASFLMGSLGGMGYFAYWYLKKKYM
;
A
#
# COMPACT_ATOMS: atom_id res chain seq x y z
N MET A 1 9.45 -14.44 -13.69
CA MET A 1 8.89 -15.61 -14.39
C MET A 1 9.67 -16.89 -14.14
N ARG A 2 11.02 -16.85 -14.08
CA ARG A 2 11.82 -18.06 -13.79
C ARG A 2 11.65 -18.64 -12.37
N LEU A 3 11.26 -17.82 -11.38
CA LEU A 3 11.04 -18.24 -9.99
C LEU A 3 9.60 -18.63 -9.66
N ASN A 4 8.62 -18.17 -10.44
CA ASN A 4 7.21 -18.50 -10.28
C ASN A 4 6.55 -18.49 -11.66
N LEU A 5 6.06 -19.66 -12.09
CA LEU A 5 5.33 -19.85 -13.33
C LEU A 5 3.92 -19.23 -13.29
N GLY A 6 3.39 -18.96 -12.09
CA GLY A 6 2.16 -18.18 -11.90
C GLY A 6 2.31 -16.68 -12.17
N GLU A 7 3.54 -16.19 -12.40
CA GLU A 7 3.87 -14.81 -12.78
C GLU A 7 3.46 -13.71 -11.79
N GLU A 8 3.03 -14.12 -10.60
CA GLU A 8 2.53 -13.27 -9.54
C GLU A 8 3.52 -13.21 -8.38
N VAL A 9 3.48 -12.07 -7.69
CA VAL A 9 4.28 -11.76 -6.49
C VAL A 9 3.31 -11.55 -5.32
N PRO A 10 3.71 -11.80 -4.07
CA PRO A 10 5.05 -12.20 -3.60
C PRO A 10 5.39 -13.68 -3.81
N VAL A 11 6.69 -13.98 -3.72
CA VAL A 11 7.26 -15.34 -3.69
C VAL A 11 8.28 -15.40 -2.56
N VAL A 12 8.21 -16.42 -1.72
CA VAL A 12 9.17 -16.70 -0.65
C VAL A 12 9.93 -17.97 -0.96
N ILE A 13 11.25 -17.93 -0.74
CA ILE A 13 12.14 -19.08 -0.86
C ILE A 13 12.67 -19.37 0.54
N HIS A 14 12.43 -20.57 1.05
CA HIS A 14 12.92 -21.03 2.35
C HIS A 14 13.51 -22.45 2.22
N GLY A 15 14.84 -22.53 2.24
CA GLY A 15 15.56 -23.76 1.88
C GLY A 15 15.24 -24.15 0.43
N ASP A 16 14.76 -25.37 0.24
CA ASP A 16 14.34 -25.89 -1.07
C ASP A 16 12.86 -25.57 -1.40
N ASN A 17 12.13 -24.93 -0.49
CA ASN A 17 10.72 -24.60 -0.71
C ASN A 17 10.57 -23.26 -1.43
N ILE A 18 9.77 -23.26 -2.49
CA ILE A 18 9.34 -22.05 -3.21
C ILE A 18 7.83 -21.92 -3.01
N ILE A 19 7.42 -20.92 -2.23
CA ILE A 19 6.01 -20.64 -1.94
C ILE A 19 5.64 -19.37 -2.68
N SER A 20 4.63 -19.47 -3.53
CA SER A 20 4.01 -18.35 -4.23
C SER A 20 2.60 -18.13 -3.67
N ASP A 21 2.04 -16.93 -3.88
CA ASP A 21 0.77 -16.48 -3.31
C ASP A 21 0.89 -16.05 -1.84
N TYR A 22 0.37 -14.86 -1.51
CA TYR A 22 0.58 -14.27 -0.19
C TYR A 22 -0.17 -15.01 0.92
N ASN A 23 -1.31 -15.64 0.63
CA ASN A 23 -2.05 -16.43 1.60
C ASN A 23 -1.28 -17.70 1.93
N GLN A 24 -0.78 -18.39 0.90
CA GLN A 24 0.07 -19.57 1.10
C GLN A 24 1.36 -19.25 1.84
N ILE A 25 1.96 -18.07 1.57
CA ILE A 25 3.14 -17.61 2.30
C ILE A 25 2.84 -17.38 3.78
N ILE A 26 1.70 -16.73 4.10
CA ILE A 26 1.30 -16.49 5.48
C ILE A 26 1.08 -17.81 6.21
N ASP A 27 0.33 -18.74 5.61
CA ASP A 27 0.06 -20.06 6.19
C ASP A 27 1.36 -20.86 6.36
N TYR A 28 2.24 -20.82 5.37
CA TYR A 28 3.56 -21.44 5.46
C TYR A 28 4.39 -20.88 6.62
N ILE A 29 4.40 -19.56 6.81
CA ILE A 29 5.14 -18.93 7.90
C ILE A 29 4.57 -19.35 9.26
N GLU A 30 3.24 -19.36 9.40
CA GLU A 30 2.58 -19.74 10.65
C GLU A 30 2.83 -21.22 11.01
N ASP A 31 2.85 -22.10 10.01
CA ASP A 31 3.04 -23.54 10.20
C ASP A 31 4.51 -23.94 10.46
N ASN A 32 5.46 -23.22 9.85
CA ASN A 32 6.88 -23.63 9.87
C ASN A 32 7.72 -22.89 10.93
N PHE A 33 7.30 -21.71 11.39
CA PHE A 33 8.03 -20.94 12.39
C PHE A 33 7.30 -20.98 13.73
N VAL A 34 7.49 -22.07 14.46
CA VAL A 34 6.88 -22.30 15.78
C VAL A 34 7.92 -22.29 16.90
N GLY A 35 7.56 -21.77 18.06
CA GLY A 35 8.41 -21.78 19.25
C GLY A 35 7.90 -20.84 20.34
N GLU A 36 8.42 -20.97 21.56
CA GLU A 36 7.98 -20.14 22.72
C GLU A 36 8.21 -18.63 22.50
N LEU A 37 9.25 -18.28 21.71
CA LEU A 37 9.59 -16.90 21.39
C LEU A 37 8.89 -16.37 20.12
N ILE A 38 8.17 -17.22 19.38
CA ILE A 38 7.51 -16.85 18.13
C ILE A 38 6.00 -16.74 18.40
N PRO A 39 5.42 -15.53 18.35
CA PRO A 39 4.00 -15.35 18.59
C PRO A 39 3.19 -15.98 17.45
N LYS A 40 2.19 -16.79 17.80
CA LYS A 40 1.19 -17.27 16.85
C LYS A 40 0.19 -16.17 16.50
N LEU A 41 -0.01 -15.94 15.20
CA LEU A 41 -0.93 -14.94 14.67
C LEU A 41 -2.28 -15.56 14.31
N ILE A 42 -2.31 -16.89 14.11
CA ILE A 42 -3.53 -17.67 13.93
C ILE A 42 -3.77 -18.47 15.23
N PRO A 43 -4.87 -18.19 15.96
CA PRO A 43 -5.18 -18.89 17.21
C PRO A 43 -5.43 -20.39 16.98
N GLU A 44 -5.42 -21.18 18.04
CA GLU A 44 -5.65 -22.63 17.95
C GLU A 44 -7.04 -22.98 17.40
N THR A 45 -7.06 -23.99 16.53
CA THR A 45 -8.29 -24.53 15.93
C THR A 45 -9.27 -24.99 17.01
N GLY A 46 -10.55 -24.67 16.82
CA GLY A 46 -11.62 -24.98 17.78
C GLY A 46 -11.90 -23.88 18.80
N THR A 47 -11.03 -22.87 18.92
CA THR A 47 -11.30 -21.70 19.77
C THR A 47 -12.26 -20.72 19.09
N ILE A 48 -13.04 -19.97 19.89
CA ILE A 48 -13.90 -18.89 19.39
C ILE A 48 -13.07 -17.78 18.72
N LEU A 49 -11.84 -17.55 19.19
CA LEU A 49 -10.94 -16.57 18.60
C LEU A 49 -10.50 -16.99 17.19
N HIS A 50 -10.14 -18.26 16.99
CA HIS A 50 -9.77 -18.80 15.67
C HIS A 50 -10.89 -18.61 14.65
N SER A 51 -12.13 -18.97 14.98
CA SER A 51 -13.28 -18.79 14.07
C SER A 51 -13.50 -17.34 13.68
N ARG A 52 -13.33 -16.40 14.63
CA ARG A 52 -13.41 -14.95 14.35
C ARG A 52 -12.29 -14.49 13.42
N VAL A 53 -11.06 -14.93 13.67
CA VAL A 53 -9.90 -14.57 12.85
C VAL A 53 -10.09 -15.05 11.41
N LEU A 54 -10.53 -16.29 11.20
CA LEU A 54 -10.79 -16.81 9.85
C LEU A 54 -11.94 -16.10 9.15
N GLN A 55 -12.99 -15.73 9.88
CA GLN A 55 -14.09 -14.94 9.31
C GLN A 55 -13.60 -13.59 8.77
N TYR A 56 -12.83 -12.84 9.56
CA TYR A 56 -12.34 -11.53 9.12
C TYR A 56 -11.23 -11.63 8.08
N ARG A 57 -10.42 -12.70 8.12
CA ARG A 57 -9.49 -13.03 7.04
C ARG A 57 -10.24 -13.17 5.70
N ASP A 58 -11.27 -14.01 5.64
CA ASP A 58 -12.06 -14.23 4.43
C ASP A 58 -12.73 -12.93 3.91
N ILE A 59 -13.28 -12.11 4.81
CA ILE A 59 -13.89 -10.82 4.43
C ILE A 59 -12.85 -9.87 3.82
N LEU A 60 -11.68 -9.75 4.45
CA LEU A 60 -10.64 -8.80 4.04
C LEU A 60 -9.94 -9.24 2.75
N GLU A 61 -9.70 -10.54 2.56
CA GLU A 61 -9.07 -11.08 1.35
C GLU A 61 -9.96 -10.94 0.10
N LYS A 62 -11.28 -10.90 0.27
CA LYS A 62 -12.24 -10.69 -0.82
C LYS A 62 -12.28 -9.24 -1.33
N LEU A 63 -11.66 -8.30 -0.62
CA LEU A 63 -11.61 -6.90 -1.07
C LEU A 63 -10.72 -6.79 -2.32
N PRO A 64 -11.23 -6.23 -3.43
CA PRO A 64 -10.48 -6.11 -4.68
C PRO A 64 -9.47 -4.95 -4.62
N MET A 65 -8.42 -5.10 -3.82
CA MET A 65 -7.41 -4.05 -3.58
C MET A 65 -6.71 -3.57 -4.86
N ASP A 66 -6.53 -4.46 -5.83
CA ASP A 66 -6.02 -4.13 -7.16
C ASP A 66 -6.98 -3.20 -7.92
N ALA A 67 -8.28 -3.46 -7.86
CA ALA A 67 -9.29 -2.64 -8.52
C ALA A 67 -9.40 -1.26 -7.87
N TYR A 68 -9.34 -1.17 -6.54
CA TYR A 68 -9.24 0.12 -5.85
C TYR A 68 -7.97 0.87 -6.25
N THR A 69 -6.83 0.18 -6.30
CA THR A 69 -5.55 0.82 -6.63
C THR A 69 -5.55 1.38 -8.04
N HIS A 70 -5.90 0.58 -9.05
CA HIS A 70 -5.92 1.06 -10.44
C HIS A 70 -7.05 2.06 -10.66
N GLY A 71 -8.25 1.76 -10.18
CA GLY A 71 -9.43 2.62 -10.35
C GLY A 71 -9.22 4.01 -9.75
N CYS A 72 -8.70 4.12 -8.52
CA CYS A 72 -8.43 5.42 -7.90
C CYS A 72 -7.29 6.19 -8.57
N ILE A 73 -6.33 5.52 -9.21
CA ILE A 73 -5.29 6.17 -10.02
C ILE A 73 -5.88 6.70 -11.33
N LEU A 74 -6.80 5.96 -11.94
CA LEU A 74 -7.46 6.36 -13.19
C LEU A 74 -8.49 7.47 -12.95
N HIS A 75 -9.20 7.43 -11.82
CA HIS A 75 -10.27 8.35 -11.42
C HIS A 75 -9.91 9.13 -10.14
N PRO A 76 -8.93 10.05 -10.19
CA PRO A 76 -8.48 10.81 -9.04
C PRO A 76 -9.59 11.69 -8.42
N GLU A 77 -10.63 12.03 -9.18
CA GLU A 77 -11.83 12.76 -8.71
C GLU A 77 -12.60 12.02 -7.60
N LEU A 78 -12.38 10.72 -7.45
CA LEU A 78 -12.98 9.91 -6.38
C LEU A 78 -12.15 9.86 -5.10
N THR A 79 -10.98 10.51 -5.08
CA THR A 79 -10.02 10.49 -3.97
C THR A 79 -9.76 11.88 -3.41
N THR A 80 -9.29 11.97 -2.16
CA THR A 80 -8.89 13.22 -1.52
C THR A 80 -7.60 13.01 -0.74
N ASP A 81 -6.63 13.90 -0.91
CA ASP A 81 -5.30 13.83 -0.27
C ASP A 81 -4.57 12.50 -0.47
N SER A 82 -4.63 11.98 -1.70
CA SER A 82 -3.82 10.82 -2.10
C SER A 82 -2.34 11.08 -1.83
N MET A 83 -1.66 10.08 -1.27
CA MET A 83 -0.21 10.12 -1.05
C MET A 83 0.57 9.87 -2.35
N ILE A 84 -0.13 9.57 -3.45
CA ILE A 84 0.47 9.40 -4.78
C ILE A 84 0.77 10.78 -5.37
N PRO A 85 2.03 11.09 -5.71
CA PRO A 85 2.36 12.36 -6.33
C PRO A 85 1.64 12.53 -7.69
N LYS A 86 1.13 13.74 -8.00
CA LYS A 86 0.39 14.00 -9.25
C LYS A 86 1.16 13.62 -10.53
N TYR A 87 2.48 13.80 -10.54
CA TYR A 87 3.31 13.40 -11.68
C TYR A 87 3.37 11.87 -11.85
N ALA A 88 3.28 11.13 -10.74
CA ALA A 88 3.30 9.68 -10.73
C ALA A 88 1.99 9.13 -11.30
N THR A 89 0.86 9.76 -11.01
CA THR A 89 -0.45 9.39 -11.60
C THR A 89 -0.43 9.42 -13.13
N ALA A 90 0.12 10.49 -13.72
CA ALA A 90 0.22 10.62 -15.18
C ALA A 90 1.16 9.56 -15.79
N GLU A 91 2.28 9.28 -15.12
CA GLU A 91 3.24 8.29 -15.57
C GLU A 91 2.72 6.85 -15.40
N ILE A 92 2.02 6.55 -14.31
CA ILE A 92 1.35 5.26 -14.11
C ILE A 92 0.27 5.07 -15.17
N ARG A 93 -0.55 6.09 -15.44
CA ARG A 93 -1.55 6.04 -16.52
C ARG A 93 -0.88 5.78 -17.88
N ARG A 94 0.23 6.46 -18.16
CA ARG A 94 1.02 6.26 -19.38
C ARG A 94 1.59 4.84 -19.46
N HIS A 95 2.11 4.30 -18.35
CA HIS A 95 2.60 2.93 -18.27
C HIS A 95 1.49 1.90 -18.41
N LEU A 96 0.33 2.09 -17.80
CA LEU A 96 -0.82 1.21 -17.95
C LEU A 96 -1.26 1.13 -19.42
N VAL A 97 -1.33 2.27 -20.11
CA VAL A 97 -1.64 2.31 -21.56
C VAL A 97 -0.54 1.68 -22.41
N ASN A 98 0.74 1.90 -22.06
CA ASN A 98 1.89 1.42 -22.84
C ASN A 98 2.40 0.03 -22.42
N ALA A 99 1.82 -0.59 -21.38
CA ALA A 99 2.26 -1.88 -20.86
C ALA A 99 2.14 -2.98 -21.91
N SER A 100 1.16 -2.86 -22.81
CA SER A 100 1.04 -3.73 -23.98
C SER A 100 2.30 -3.63 -24.85
N THR A 101 2.69 -2.43 -25.24
CA THR A 101 3.84 -2.18 -26.11
C THR A 101 5.18 -2.56 -25.48
N GLU A 102 5.36 -2.43 -24.16
CA GLU A 102 6.59 -2.86 -23.49
C GLU A 102 6.67 -4.39 -23.34
N LEU A 103 5.56 -5.08 -23.06
CA LEU A 103 5.53 -6.54 -23.01
C LEU A 103 5.80 -7.15 -24.40
N THR A 104 5.30 -6.54 -25.48
CA THR A 104 5.65 -6.96 -26.85
C THR A 104 7.14 -6.79 -27.15
N LYS A 105 7.83 -5.79 -26.57
CA LYS A 105 9.28 -5.65 -26.75
C LYS A 105 10.06 -6.73 -26.00
N LEU A 106 9.68 -7.01 -24.76
CA LEU A 106 10.31 -8.06 -23.95
C LEU A 106 10.11 -9.46 -24.55
N ASP A 107 8.99 -9.69 -25.22
CA ASP A 107 8.72 -10.90 -26.00
C ASP A 107 9.76 -11.13 -27.12
N HIS A 108 10.17 -10.06 -27.80
CA HIS A 108 11.21 -10.14 -28.84
C HIS A 108 12.62 -10.36 -28.26
N GLU A 109 12.86 -9.94 -27.01
CA GLU A 109 14.17 -10.03 -26.35
C GLU A 109 14.38 -11.39 -25.64
N GLU A 110 13.32 -12.00 -25.10
CA GLU A 110 13.37 -13.35 -24.51
C GLU A 110 12.29 -14.28 -25.11
N PRO A 111 12.53 -14.86 -26.31
CA PRO A 111 11.56 -15.71 -27.02
C PRO A 111 11.15 -16.99 -26.27
N GLN A 112 11.90 -17.36 -25.23
CA GLN A 112 11.65 -18.53 -24.39
C GLN A 112 10.52 -18.29 -23.37
N LEU A 113 10.10 -17.03 -23.18
CA LEU A 113 9.08 -16.61 -22.22
C LEU A 113 7.87 -15.96 -22.91
N THR A 114 7.73 -16.13 -24.22
CA THR A 114 6.67 -15.54 -25.05
C THR A 114 5.27 -15.83 -24.54
N GLU A 115 4.94 -17.10 -24.30
CA GLU A 115 3.61 -17.48 -23.79
C GLU A 115 3.28 -16.84 -22.43
N PRO A 116 4.18 -16.90 -21.42
CA PRO A 116 4.01 -16.16 -20.18
C PRO A 116 3.79 -14.65 -20.35
N TYR A 117 4.62 -13.98 -21.17
CA TYR A 117 4.47 -12.53 -21.39
C TYR A 117 3.15 -12.15 -22.04
N LEU A 118 2.71 -12.92 -23.04
CA LEU A 118 1.42 -12.71 -23.72
C LEU A 118 0.23 -12.97 -22.77
N SER A 119 0.33 -14.00 -21.92
CA SER A 119 -0.68 -14.29 -20.89
C SER A 119 -0.79 -13.13 -19.90
N LYS A 120 0.34 -12.64 -19.38
CA LYS A 120 0.38 -11.49 -18.49
C LYS A 120 -0.20 -10.23 -19.12
N GLN A 121 0.13 -9.98 -20.38
CA GLN A 121 -0.36 -8.82 -21.12
C GLN A 121 -1.89 -8.85 -21.23
N LYS A 122 -2.46 -9.98 -21.64
CA LYS A 122 -3.92 -10.15 -21.77
C LYS A 122 -4.63 -9.93 -20.43
N LYS A 123 -4.11 -10.56 -19.35
CA LYS A 123 -4.67 -10.40 -18.00
C LYS A 123 -4.62 -8.95 -17.51
N LEU A 124 -3.49 -8.27 -17.72
CA LEU A 124 -3.31 -6.87 -17.33
C LEU A 124 -4.28 -5.94 -18.09
N MET A 125 -4.39 -6.11 -19.42
CA MET A 125 -5.29 -5.31 -20.25
C MET A 125 -6.76 -5.51 -19.84
N ALA A 126 -7.19 -6.75 -19.58
CA ALA A 126 -8.52 -7.04 -19.10
C ALA A 126 -8.81 -6.37 -17.75
N LYS A 127 -7.88 -6.47 -16.78
CA LYS A 127 -7.99 -5.80 -15.49
C LYS A 127 -8.08 -4.28 -15.63
N ILE A 128 -7.25 -3.66 -16.47
CA ILE A 128 -7.29 -2.20 -16.68
C ILE A 128 -8.64 -1.77 -17.24
N LEU A 129 -9.16 -2.45 -18.26
CA LEU A 129 -10.46 -2.14 -18.87
C LEU A 129 -11.60 -2.25 -17.86
N GLU A 130 -11.58 -3.26 -16.99
CA GLU A 130 -12.57 -3.41 -15.93
C GLU A 130 -12.45 -2.29 -14.88
N HIS A 131 -11.22 -1.93 -14.49
CA HIS A 131 -10.95 -0.95 -13.45
C HIS A 131 -11.17 0.51 -13.91
N ASP A 132 -11.15 0.80 -15.21
CA ASP A 132 -11.47 2.12 -15.81
C ASP A 132 -12.99 2.39 -15.86
N ASN A 133 -13.81 1.39 -15.55
CA ASN A 133 -15.25 1.57 -15.47
C ASN A 133 -15.63 2.24 -14.14
N VAL A 134 -15.88 3.55 -14.19
CA VAL A 134 -16.32 4.36 -13.03
C VAL A 134 -17.51 3.75 -12.30
N ASN A 135 -18.50 3.21 -13.00
CA ASN A 135 -19.69 2.63 -12.38
C ASN A 135 -19.36 1.37 -11.58
N TYR A 136 -18.47 0.53 -12.14
CA TYR A 136 -17.94 -0.64 -11.43
C TYR A 136 -17.14 -0.20 -10.20
N LEU A 137 -16.24 0.77 -10.36
CA LEU A 137 -15.43 1.30 -9.26
C LEU A 137 -16.30 1.87 -8.14
N MET A 138 -17.31 2.68 -8.46
CA MET A 138 -18.27 3.20 -7.48
C MET A 138 -18.99 2.06 -6.75
N LYS A 139 -19.41 1.01 -7.46
CA LYS A 139 -20.07 -0.16 -6.85
C LYS A 139 -19.15 -0.86 -5.84
N ILE A 140 -17.90 -1.16 -6.20
CA ILE A 140 -16.97 -1.84 -5.28
C ILE A 140 -16.54 -0.93 -4.11
N LEU A 141 -16.54 0.39 -4.29
CA LEU A 141 -16.30 1.37 -3.23
C LEU A 141 -17.48 1.49 -2.26
N ILE A 142 -18.72 1.29 -2.72
CA ILE A 142 -19.90 1.17 -1.84
C ILE A 142 -19.80 -0.13 -1.03
N GLN A 143 -19.44 -1.25 -1.66
CA GLN A 143 -19.22 -2.52 -0.96
C GLN A 143 -18.13 -2.41 0.11
N LEU A 144 -17.04 -1.68 -0.20
CA LEU A 144 -16.00 -1.36 0.79
C LEU A 144 -16.59 -0.65 2.01
N SER A 145 -17.48 0.34 1.80
CA SER A 145 -18.16 1.05 2.90
C SER A 145 -18.87 0.07 3.82
N MET A 146 -19.63 -0.87 3.25
CA MET A 146 -20.40 -1.86 4.01
C MET A 146 -19.49 -2.78 4.83
N VAL A 147 -18.35 -3.20 4.26
CA VAL A 147 -17.36 -4.01 4.98
C VAL A 147 -16.75 -3.21 6.14
N LEU A 148 -16.42 -1.93 5.93
CA LEU A 148 -15.89 -1.08 6.99
C LEU A 148 -16.94 -0.79 8.08
N ASP A 149 -18.22 -0.70 7.74
CA ASP A 149 -19.32 -0.59 8.72
C ASP A 149 -19.43 -1.85 9.58
N GLN A 150 -19.31 -3.03 8.97
CA GLN A 150 -19.29 -4.30 9.70
C GLN A 150 -18.09 -4.37 10.65
N ILE A 151 -16.92 -3.90 10.22
CA ILE A 151 -15.70 -3.88 11.04
C ILE A 151 -15.84 -2.88 12.20
N GLU A 152 -16.37 -1.68 11.95
CA GLU A 152 -16.64 -0.68 12.98
C GLU A 152 -17.56 -1.23 14.07
N ALA A 153 -18.67 -1.88 13.66
CA ALA A 153 -19.61 -2.50 14.58
C ALA A 153 -18.95 -3.60 15.42
N GLU A 154 -18.05 -4.39 14.84
CA GLU A 154 -17.35 -5.43 15.58
C GLU A 154 -16.31 -4.85 16.56
N LEU A 155 -15.62 -3.78 16.17
CA LEU A 155 -14.69 -3.07 17.07
C LEU A 155 -15.44 -2.47 18.27
N GLU A 156 -16.61 -1.88 18.06
CA GLU A 156 -17.47 -1.40 19.16
C GLU A 156 -17.94 -2.56 20.04
N LYS A 157 -18.35 -3.68 19.44
CA LYS A 157 -18.73 -4.89 20.19
C LYS A 157 -17.57 -5.40 21.06
N ARG A 158 -16.33 -5.41 20.56
CA ARG A 158 -15.14 -5.78 21.36
C ARG A 158 -14.90 -4.81 22.51
N LYS A 159 -15.08 -3.52 22.27
CA LYS A 159 -14.93 -2.49 23.29
C LYS A 159 -15.93 -2.67 24.44
N LEU A 160 -17.18 -2.99 24.14
CA LEU A 160 -18.20 -3.29 25.14
C LEU A 160 -17.94 -4.61 25.87
N GLU A 161 -17.53 -5.66 25.15
CA GLU A 161 -17.23 -6.99 25.72
C GLU A 161 -16.09 -6.95 26.76
N TYR A 162 -15.13 -6.04 26.57
CA TYR A 162 -13.96 -5.88 27.43
C TYR A 162 -14.00 -4.60 28.28
N GLU A 163 -15.19 -3.99 28.42
CA GLU A 163 -15.35 -2.78 29.22
C GLU A 163 -14.87 -3.00 30.66
N GLY A 164 -14.09 -2.05 31.18
CA GLY A 164 -13.47 -2.15 32.52
C GLY A 164 -12.17 -2.96 32.59
N GLN A 165 -11.76 -3.64 31.53
CA GLN A 165 -10.47 -4.34 31.48
C GLN A 165 -9.37 -3.43 30.93
N LYS A 166 -8.22 -3.37 31.62
CA LYS A 166 -7.03 -2.66 31.13
C LYS A 166 -6.27 -3.54 30.13
N CYS A 167 -6.79 -3.66 28.91
CA CYS A 167 -6.12 -4.38 27.82
C CYS A 167 -6.23 -3.61 26.49
N GLU A 168 -5.29 -3.87 25.58
CA GLU A 168 -5.39 -3.36 24.22
C GLU A 168 -6.35 -4.22 23.40
N LEU A 169 -7.33 -3.58 22.75
CA LEU A 169 -8.35 -4.27 21.95
C LEU A 169 -8.09 -4.24 20.45
N TRP A 170 -8.04 -5.40 19.84
CA TRP A 170 -7.86 -5.63 18.42
C TRP A 170 -9.17 -6.14 17.79
N LEU A 171 -9.19 -6.40 16.48
CA LEU A 171 -10.40 -6.74 15.73
C LEU A 171 -11.16 -7.92 16.33
N CYS A 172 -10.42 -8.97 16.69
CA CYS A 172 -11.01 -10.22 17.18
C CYS A 172 -11.00 -10.36 18.72
N GLY A 173 -10.39 -9.43 19.46
CA GLY A 173 -10.28 -9.51 20.93
C GLY A 173 -9.04 -8.78 21.45
N HIS A 174 -8.57 -9.14 22.65
CA HIS A 174 -7.39 -8.50 23.26
C HIS A 174 -6.03 -9.01 22.75
N VAL A 175 -6.04 -10.08 21.95
CA VAL A 175 -4.84 -10.67 21.33
C VAL A 175 -4.70 -10.14 19.91
N PHE A 176 -3.48 -9.77 19.52
CA PHE A 176 -3.15 -9.34 18.16
C PHE A 176 -3.01 -10.56 17.24
N THR A 177 -3.68 -10.55 16.09
CA THR A 177 -3.85 -11.70 15.21
C THR A 177 -3.61 -11.35 13.73
N LEU A 178 -3.64 -12.35 12.86
CA LEU A 178 -3.57 -12.17 11.41
C LEU A 178 -4.64 -11.21 10.88
N ALA A 179 -5.85 -11.26 11.42
CA ALA A 179 -6.95 -10.38 10.99
C ALA A 179 -6.59 -8.89 11.18
N ASP A 180 -5.83 -8.57 12.23
CA ASP A 180 -5.37 -7.21 12.50
C ASP A 180 -4.30 -6.74 11.51
N ILE A 181 -3.41 -7.66 11.10
CA ILE A 181 -2.39 -7.40 10.07
C ILE A 181 -3.06 -7.10 8.73
N LEU A 182 -4.02 -7.94 8.33
CA LEU A 182 -4.76 -7.77 7.08
C LEU A 182 -5.57 -6.46 7.08
N LEU A 183 -6.25 -6.15 8.19
CA LEU A 183 -6.99 -4.90 8.31
C LEU A 183 -6.06 -3.70 8.28
N GLY A 184 -4.95 -3.73 9.03
CA GLY A 184 -3.97 -2.64 9.04
C GLY A 184 -3.33 -2.39 7.68
N ALA A 185 -2.97 -3.44 6.95
CA ALA A 185 -2.44 -3.33 5.58
C ALA A 185 -3.49 -2.74 4.63
N THR A 186 -4.76 -3.18 4.76
CA THR A 186 -5.89 -2.66 3.99
C THR A 186 -6.10 -1.16 4.25
N LEU A 187 -6.23 -0.75 5.51
CA LEU A 187 -6.44 0.65 5.89
C LEU A 187 -5.26 1.53 5.48
N HIS A 188 -4.03 1.03 5.58
CA HIS A 188 -2.86 1.76 5.09
C HIS A 188 -2.92 1.99 3.58
N ARG A 189 -3.27 0.96 2.80
CA ARG A 189 -3.44 1.11 1.35
C ARG A 189 -4.56 2.08 1.03
N LEU A 190 -5.71 2.00 1.70
CA LEU A 190 -6.83 2.93 1.48
C LEU A 190 -6.44 4.38 1.81
N LYS A 191 -5.67 4.60 2.88
CA LYS A 191 -5.10 5.92 3.20
C LYS A 191 -4.13 6.40 2.14
N PHE A 192 -3.24 5.52 1.67
CA PHE A 192 -2.32 5.84 0.58
C PHE A 192 -3.05 6.28 -0.70
N LEU A 193 -4.18 5.63 -1.02
CA LEU A 193 -5.03 5.98 -2.16
C LEU A 193 -5.83 7.28 -1.97
N GLY A 194 -5.84 7.88 -0.78
CA GLY A 194 -6.62 9.09 -0.51
C GLY A 194 -8.09 8.81 -0.24
N LEU A 195 -8.41 7.65 0.34
CA LEU A 195 -9.78 7.28 0.69
C LEU A 195 -10.08 7.50 2.18
N SER A 196 -9.06 7.68 3.03
CA SER A 196 -9.22 7.76 4.49
C SER A 196 -10.21 8.82 4.96
N LYS A 197 -10.17 10.02 4.37
CA LYS A 197 -11.08 11.12 4.70
C LYS A 197 -12.56 10.77 4.53
N LYS A 198 -12.88 9.99 3.51
CA LYS A 198 -14.26 9.60 3.20
C LYS A 198 -14.75 8.44 4.08
N TYR A 199 -13.85 7.57 4.52
CA TYR A 199 -14.22 6.30 5.15
C TYR A 199 -13.99 6.25 6.66
N TRP A 200 -13.15 7.08 7.27
CA TRP A 200 -13.05 7.08 8.73
C TRP A 200 -12.55 8.37 9.38
N GLU A 201 -11.81 9.23 8.66
CA GLU A 201 -11.27 10.47 9.27
C GLU A 201 -12.30 11.62 9.33
N ASP A 202 -13.50 11.43 8.79
CA ASP A 202 -14.65 12.35 8.95
C ASP A 202 -15.40 12.15 10.28
N GLY A 203 -14.95 11.20 11.10
CA GLY A 203 -15.59 10.83 12.36
C GLY A 203 -16.71 9.80 12.22
N SER A 204 -16.98 9.29 11.01
CA SER A 204 -18.01 8.26 10.78
C SER A 204 -17.70 6.92 11.45
N ARG A 205 -16.40 6.57 11.56
CA ARG A 205 -15.92 5.28 12.08
C ARG A 205 -14.81 5.50 13.11
N PRO A 206 -15.14 6.00 14.32
CA PRO A 206 -14.14 6.38 15.31
C PRO A 206 -13.36 5.19 15.87
N ASN A 207 -13.96 4.01 16.00
CA ASN A 207 -13.22 2.85 16.50
C ASN A 207 -12.22 2.34 15.47
N LEU A 208 -12.58 2.35 14.18
CA LEU A 208 -11.69 2.03 13.07
C LEU A 208 -10.52 3.01 12.99
N GLN A 209 -10.79 4.31 13.16
CA GLN A 209 -9.73 5.32 13.24
C GLN A 209 -8.77 5.03 14.41
N SER A 210 -9.31 4.80 15.61
CA SER A 210 -8.51 4.48 16.80
C SER A 210 -7.70 3.19 16.64
N PHE A 211 -8.29 2.16 16.02
CA PHE A 211 -7.59 0.93 15.63
C PHE A 211 -6.42 1.24 14.71
N PHE A 212 -6.62 2.04 13.68
CA PHE A 212 -5.59 2.36 12.70
C PHE A 212 -4.44 3.17 13.31
N GLU A 213 -4.75 4.18 14.12
CA GLU A 213 -3.73 4.96 14.85
C GLU A 213 -2.88 4.08 15.77
N ARG A 214 -3.49 3.05 16.36
CA ARG A 214 -2.80 2.09 17.23
C ARG A 214 -1.90 1.15 16.45
N ILE A 215 -2.38 0.58 15.35
CA ILE A 215 -1.56 -0.35 14.56
C ILE A 215 -0.34 0.36 13.97
N GLN A 216 -0.48 1.63 13.57
CA GLN A 216 0.61 2.47 13.09
C GLN A 216 1.74 2.68 14.11
N LYS A 217 1.48 2.53 15.42
CA LYS A 217 2.50 2.66 16.47
C LYS A 217 3.32 1.38 16.67
N ARG A 218 2.82 0.21 16.23
CA ARG A 218 3.53 -1.07 16.38
C ARG A 218 4.87 -1.04 15.65
N TYR A 219 5.91 -1.56 16.30
CA TYR A 219 7.27 -1.56 15.76
C TYR A 219 7.36 -2.25 14.39
N ALA A 220 6.79 -3.46 14.26
CA ALA A 220 6.80 -4.22 13.01
C ALA A 220 6.14 -3.43 11.86
N PHE A 221 5.02 -2.76 12.15
CA PHE A 221 4.32 -1.95 11.16
C PHE A 221 5.15 -0.74 10.72
N ARG A 222 5.72 0.02 11.68
CA ARG A 222 6.60 1.16 11.38
C ARG A 222 7.83 0.78 10.56
N LYS A 223 8.43 -0.37 10.87
CA LYS A 223 9.60 -0.89 10.16
C LYS A 223 9.27 -1.10 8.68
N VAL A 224 8.11 -1.70 8.38
CA VAL A 224 7.67 -1.97 7.00
C VAL A 224 7.25 -0.68 6.27
N LEU A 225 6.59 0.26 6.95
CA LEU A 225 6.08 1.48 6.31
C LEU A 225 7.18 2.41 5.79
N GLY A 226 8.32 2.50 6.48
CA GLY A 226 9.46 3.28 5.99
C GLY A 226 9.94 2.81 4.61
N ASP A 227 9.91 1.50 4.37
CA ASP A 227 10.35 0.87 3.13
C ASP A 227 9.29 0.92 2.02
N ILE A 228 8.00 0.77 2.34
CA ILE A 228 6.90 0.77 1.35
C ILE A 228 6.73 2.14 0.68
N HIS A 229 6.74 3.24 1.45
CA HIS A 229 6.61 4.58 0.86
C HIS A 229 7.80 4.89 -0.05
N SER A 230 9.00 4.46 0.33
CA SER A 230 10.21 4.54 -0.51
C SER A 230 10.08 3.71 -1.78
N THR A 231 9.57 2.47 -1.69
CA THR A 231 9.51 1.53 -2.82
C THR A 231 8.50 1.94 -3.89
N LEU A 232 7.27 2.33 -3.49
CA LEU A 232 6.24 2.80 -4.43
C LEU A 232 6.63 4.13 -5.09
N LEU A 233 7.26 5.05 -4.35
CA LEU A 233 7.84 6.25 -4.95
C LEU A 233 9.03 5.89 -5.86
N SER A 234 9.86 4.92 -5.48
CA SER A 234 11.03 4.45 -6.25
C SER A 234 10.66 3.69 -7.53
N ALA A 235 9.46 3.13 -7.63
CA ALA A 235 8.95 2.58 -8.88
C ALA A 235 8.64 3.70 -9.91
N VAL A 236 8.40 4.92 -9.45
CA VAL A 236 8.03 6.08 -10.29
C VAL A 236 9.16 7.12 -10.42
N LEU A 237 10.12 7.15 -9.48
CA LEU A 237 11.30 8.02 -9.47
C LEU A 237 12.28 7.83 -10.66
N PRO A 238 12.55 6.62 -11.20
CA PRO A 238 13.51 6.42 -12.28
C PRO A 238 13.16 7.22 -13.53
N ASN A 239 11.87 7.39 -13.82
CA ASN A 239 11.40 8.20 -14.93
C ASN A 239 11.30 9.68 -14.59
N ALA A 240 11.11 10.07 -13.32
CA ALA A 240 11.20 11.46 -12.89
C ALA A 240 12.62 12.03 -13.06
N PHE A 241 13.66 11.27 -12.67
CA PHE A 241 15.06 11.62 -12.95
C PHE A 241 15.36 11.68 -14.45
N ARG A 242 14.75 10.79 -15.24
CA ARG A 242 14.89 10.78 -16.71
C ARG A 242 14.18 11.98 -17.36
N LEU A 243 13.07 12.46 -16.78
CA LEU A 243 12.35 13.67 -17.21
C LEU A 243 13.16 14.95 -16.92
N VAL A 244 13.75 15.04 -15.72
CA VAL A 244 14.64 16.15 -15.32
C VAL A 244 15.89 16.20 -16.22
N LYS A 245 16.41 15.04 -16.66
CA LYS A 245 17.51 14.98 -17.64
C LYS A 245 17.09 15.34 -19.08
N ARG A 246 15.84 15.10 -19.48
CA ARG A 246 15.34 15.38 -20.85
C ARG A 246 14.80 16.80 -21.03
N LYS A 247 14.26 17.41 -19.97
CA LYS A 247 13.88 18.82 -19.92
C LYS A 247 14.51 19.43 -18.66
N PRO A 248 15.80 19.81 -18.70
CA PRO A 248 16.35 20.59 -17.61
C PRO A 248 15.47 21.84 -17.48
N PRO A 249 14.90 22.14 -16.31
CA PRO A 249 14.16 23.38 -16.12
C PRO A 249 15.11 24.55 -16.44
N SER A 250 14.78 25.31 -17.49
CA SER A 250 15.53 26.50 -17.93
C SER A 250 15.60 27.60 -16.85
N PHE A 251 14.93 27.41 -15.72
CA PHE A 251 14.89 28.32 -14.57
C PHE A 251 16.04 28.16 -13.56
N PHE A 252 16.89 27.14 -13.67
CA PHE A 252 18.00 26.97 -12.71
C PHE A 252 19.28 27.75 -13.06
N GLY A 253 19.34 28.39 -14.24
CA GLY A 253 20.58 29.04 -14.71
C GLY A 253 20.83 30.46 -14.18
N ALA A 254 19.81 31.24 -13.84
CA ALA A 254 20.00 32.67 -13.51
C ALA A 254 19.50 33.06 -12.11
N SER A 255 18.36 32.51 -11.66
CA SER A 255 17.77 32.88 -10.36
C SER A 255 18.49 32.25 -9.16
N PHE A 256 19.06 31.05 -9.33
CA PHE A 256 19.82 30.39 -8.26
C PHE A 256 21.18 31.06 -8.02
N LEU A 257 21.88 31.48 -9.10
CA LEU A 257 23.16 32.18 -9.00
C LEU A 257 23.02 33.59 -8.39
N MET A 258 21.94 34.31 -8.71
CA MET A 258 21.66 35.62 -8.10
C MET A 258 21.27 35.51 -6.63
N GLY A 259 20.49 34.48 -6.25
CA GLY A 259 20.09 34.22 -4.86
C GLY A 259 21.27 33.81 -3.96
N SER A 260 22.20 32.99 -4.48
CA SER A 260 23.39 32.57 -3.72
C SER A 260 24.40 33.69 -3.52
N LEU A 261 24.61 34.57 -4.52
CA LEU A 261 25.52 35.70 -4.40
C LEU A 261 24.99 36.78 -3.44
N GLY A 262 23.67 37.06 -3.49
CA GLY A 262 23.03 37.99 -2.54
C GLY A 262 23.05 37.47 -1.10
N GLY A 263 22.80 36.17 -0.90
CA GLY A 263 22.84 35.53 0.42
C GLY A 263 24.24 35.49 1.04
N MET A 264 25.27 35.20 0.25
CA MET A 264 26.67 35.20 0.72
C MET A 264 27.16 36.61 1.09
N GLY A 265 26.78 37.64 0.32
CA GLY A 265 27.12 39.03 0.64
C GLY A 265 26.50 39.52 1.96
N TYR A 266 25.24 39.15 2.20
CA TYR A 266 24.53 39.49 3.45
C TYR A 266 25.14 38.80 4.68
N PHE A 267 25.49 37.52 4.56
CA PHE A 267 26.16 36.77 5.64
C PHE A 267 27.57 37.32 5.93
N ALA A 268 28.35 37.68 4.90
CA ALA A 268 29.67 38.27 5.08
C ALA A 268 29.60 39.66 5.76
N TYR A 269 28.65 40.50 5.36
CA TYR A 269 28.41 41.80 6.01
C TYR A 269 28.00 41.64 7.49
N TRP A 270 27.07 40.73 7.78
CA TRP A 270 26.62 40.46 9.14
C TRP A 270 27.73 39.90 10.04
N TYR A 271 28.56 38.99 9.49
CA TYR A 271 29.70 38.41 10.20
C TYR A 271 30.79 39.44 10.50
N LEU A 272 31.10 40.33 9.54
CA LEU A 272 32.08 41.41 9.74
C LEU A 272 31.57 42.47 10.72
N LYS A 273 30.27 42.83 10.67
CA LYS A 273 29.65 43.77 11.61
C LYS A 273 29.72 43.27 13.06
N LYS A 274 29.59 41.95 13.28
CA LYS A 274 29.65 41.34 14.62
C LYS A 274 31.08 41.18 15.16
N LYS A 275 32.11 41.32 14.32
CA LYS A 275 33.51 41.13 14.69
C LYS A 275 34.26 42.43 14.98
N TYR A 276 33.74 43.58 14.52
CA TYR A 276 34.40 44.88 14.60
C TYR A 276 33.56 45.99 15.29
N MET A 277 32.44 45.62 15.91
CA MET A 277 31.75 46.38 16.97
C MET A 277 31.57 45.48 18.17
#